data_AF-A0A956EEQ6-F1
#
_entry.id   AF-A0A956EEQ6-F1
#
_cell.length_a   1.000
_cell.length_b   1.000
_cell.length_c   1.000
_cell.angle_alpha   90.00
_cell.angle_beta   90.00
_cell.angle_gamma   90.00
#
_symmetry.space_group_name_H-M   'P 1'
#
loop_
_entity.id
_entity.type
_entity.pdbx_description
1 polymer ?
#
loop_
_entity_poly.entity_id
_entity_poly.type
_entity_poly.pdbx_seq_one_letter_code
_entity_poly.pdbx_strand_id
1 'polypeptide(L)'
;LRLDMETKMPVSQSFKQANPLGAMPVTVTFDDFREVAGTKVAFKQFVDASLTKMTSVTDKFEADVEIPADRFAIPMVKAQEIAAPANAPSAGEGGKEAAAAP
;
A
#
# COMPACT_ATOMS: atom_id res chain seq x y z
N LEU A 1 -1.19 12.64 13.75
CA LEU A 1 -0.08 13.32 13.05
C LEU A 1 0.36 14.50 13.91
N ARG A 2 1.66 14.75 14.03
CA ARG A 2 2.25 15.91 14.70
C ARG A 2 3.00 16.74 13.66
N LEU A 3 2.74 18.03 13.64
CA LEU A 3 3.35 19.00 12.75
C LEU A 3 4.18 19.98 13.58
N ASP A 4 5.33 20.37 13.04
CA ASP A 4 6.10 21.49 13.56
C ASP A 4 5.39 22.81 13.17
N MET A 5 5.15 23.69 14.15
CA MET A 5 4.35 24.89 13.92
C MET A 5 5.11 26.00 13.18
N GLU A 6 6.44 26.00 13.19
CA GLU A 6 7.23 27.01 12.48
C GLU A 6 7.34 26.60 11.00
N THR A 7 7.86 25.40 10.78
CA THR A 7 8.22 24.87 9.47
C THR A 7 7.06 24.21 8.74
N LYS A 8 5.95 23.91 9.44
CA LYS A 8 4.78 23.17 8.93
C LYS A 8 5.10 21.74 8.47
N MET A 9 6.27 21.22 8.84
CA MET A 9 6.70 19.88 8.46
C MET A 9 6.12 18.81 9.39
N PRO A 10 5.85 17.58 8.89
CA PRO A 10 5.46 16.47 9.74
C PRO A 10 6.65 15.99 10.57
N VAL A 11 6.50 15.98 11.89
CA VAL A 11 7.56 15.50 12.82
C VAL A 11 7.32 14.06 13.21
N SER A 12 6.06 13.68 13.42
CA SER A 12 5.72 12.29 13.73
C SER A 12 4.30 11.91 13.33
N GLN A 13 4.07 10.65 12.99
CA GLN A 13 2.74 10.08 12.77
C GLN A 13 2.60 8.81 13.59
N SER A 14 1.53 8.71 14.37
CA SER A 14 1.16 7.48 15.07
C SER A 14 -0.13 6.92 14.49
N PHE A 15 -0.17 5.62 14.27
CA PHE A 15 -1.32 4.89 13.75
C PHE A 15 -1.35 3.46 14.31
N LYS A 16 -2.46 2.76 14.09
CA LYS A 16 -2.58 1.33 14.41
C LYS A 16 -2.48 0.52 13.13
N GLN A 17 -1.50 -0.36 13.03
CA GLN A 17 -1.36 -1.31 11.93
C GLN A 17 -2.04 -2.62 12.33
N ALA A 18 -3.02 -3.05 11.54
CA ALA A 18 -3.61 -4.37 11.73
C ALA A 18 -2.56 -5.45 11.43
N ASN A 19 -2.41 -6.41 12.34
CA ASN A 19 -1.64 -7.62 12.12
C ASN A 19 -2.47 -8.85 12.58
N PRO A 20 -2.09 -10.09 12.21
CA PRO A 20 -2.83 -11.29 12.59
C PRO A 20 -3.01 -11.51 14.11
N LEU A 21 -2.21 -10.84 14.95
CA LEU A 21 -2.25 -10.91 16.41
C LEU A 21 -3.03 -9.75 17.06
N GLY A 22 -3.52 -8.80 16.26
CA GLY A 22 -4.26 -7.62 16.72
C GLY A 22 -3.72 -6.30 16.16
N ALA A 23 -4.37 -5.19 16.54
CA ALA A 23 -3.94 -3.87 16.11
C ALA A 23 -2.68 -3.43 16.89
N MET A 24 -1.56 -3.28 16.19
CA MET A 24 -0.29 -2.86 16.77
C MET A 24 -0.10 -1.34 16.61
N PRO A 25 0.20 -0.58 17.69
CA PRO A 25 0.56 0.82 17.56
C PRO A 25 1.93 0.96 16.88
N VAL A 26 2.00 1.88 15.92
CA VAL A 26 3.21 2.24 15.20
C VAL A 26 3.38 3.75 15.27
N THR A 27 4.58 4.21 15.56
CA THR A 27 4.96 5.63 15.48
C THR A 27 6.11 5.77 14.49
N VAL A 28 5.93 6.66 13.52
CA VAL A 28 6.96 7.08 12.57
C VAL A 28 7.40 8.48 12.95
N THR A 29 8.70 8.70 13.10
CA THR A 29 9.31 10.01 13.32
C THR A 29 10.14 10.36 12.10
N PHE A 30 10.01 11.59 11.61
CA PHE A 30 10.73 12.09 10.44
C PHE A 30 11.87 13.00 10.88
N ASP A 31 13.03 12.83 10.26
CA ASP A 31 14.26 13.55 10.59
C ASP A 31 15.08 13.79 9.31
N ASP A 32 16.15 14.59 9.43
CA ASP A 32 17.06 14.94 8.33
C ASP A 32 16.31 15.49 7.10
N PHE A 33 15.59 16.60 7.32
CA PHE A 33 14.90 17.28 6.23
C PHE A 33 15.88 18.04 5.35
N ARG A 34 15.90 17.72 4.06
CA ARG A 34 16.76 18.34 3.05
C ARG A 34 15.91 18.98 1.96
N GLU A 35 16.42 20.06 1.37
CA GLU A 35 15.76 20.73 0.26
C GLU A 35 16.16 20.06 -1.06
N VAL A 36 15.16 19.58 -1.81
CA VAL A 36 15.35 19.00 -3.15
C VAL A 36 14.28 19.56 -4.08
N ALA A 37 14.71 20.17 -5.18
CA ALA A 37 13.83 20.80 -6.17
C ALA A 37 12.76 21.73 -5.53
N GLY A 38 13.17 22.54 -4.53
CA GLY A 38 12.29 23.48 -3.84
C GLY A 38 11.31 22.85 -2.83
N THR A 39 11.42 21.54 -2.57
CA THR A 39 10.61 20.83 -1.57
C THR A 39 11.47 20.26 -0.46
N LYS A 40 11.05 20.40 0.80
CA LYS A 40 11.71 19.73 1.93
C LYS A 40 11.29 18.27 2.02
N VAL A 41 12.27 17.36 1.98
CA VAL A 41 12.07 15.90 2.00
C VAL A 41 12.83 15.32 3.20
N ALA A 42 12.21 14.42 3.96
CA ALA A 42 12.87 13.71 5.05
C ALA A 42 13.76 12.58 4.49
N PHE A 43 15.06 12.65 4.73
CA PHE A 43 16.01 11.61 4.33
C PHE A 43 16.17 10.53 5.40
N LYS A 44 15.58 10.72 6.58
CA LYS A 44 15.61 9.73 7.65
C LYS A 44 14.25 9.57 8.29
N GLN A 45 13.87 8.32 8.56
CA GLN A 45 12.65 8.00 9.27
C GLN A 45 12.92 6.91 10.31
N PHE A 46 12.42 7.12 11.51
CA PHE A 46 12.46 6.13 12.58
C PHE A 46 11.07 5.56 12.80
N VAL A 47 10.93 4.24 12.63
CA VAL A 47 9.68 3.51 12.85
C VAL A 47 9.82 2.72 14.15
N ASP A 48 8.96 3.04 15.10
CA ASP A 48 8.81 2.30 16.37
C ASP A 48 7.45 1.58 16.36
N ALA A 49 7.51 0.27 16.22
CA ALA A 49 6.39 -0.64 16.40
C ALA A 49 6.64 -1.52 17.62
N SER A 50 5.58 -2.01 18.27
CA SER A 50 5.69 -2.75 19.54
C SER A 50 6.68 -3.91 19.54
N LEU A 51 6.92 -4.55 18.39
CA LEU A 51 7.82 -5.69 18.24
C LEU A 51 9.07 -5.38 17.42
N THR A 52 9.14 -4.22 16.77
CA THR A 52 10.20 -3.94 15.79
C THR A 52 10.51 -2.46 15.75
N LYS A 53 11.81 -2.15 15.72
CA LYS A 53 12.32 -0.81 15.48
C LYS A 53 13.09 -0.82 14.17
N MET A 54 12.83 0.17 13.33
CA MET A 54 13.48 0.29 12.03
C MET A 54 13.92 1.74 11.83
N THR A 55 15.12 1.92 11.30
CA THR A 55 15.55 3.21 10.75
C THR A 55 15.60 3.06 9.24
N SER A 56 14.85 3.88 8.53
CA SER A 56 14.94 4.03 7.08
C SER A 56 15.80 5.25 6.78
N VAL A 57 16.78 5.09 5.90
CA VAL A 57 17.66 6.16 5.42
C VAL A 57 17.57 6.19 3.90
N THR A 58 17.34 7.38 3.36
CA THR A 58 17.35 7.63 1.92
C THR A 58 18.74 8.07 1.51
N ASP A 59 19.44 7.27 0.72
CA ASP A 59 20.78 7.62 0.24
C ASP A 59 20.75 8.53 -0.98
N LYS A 60 19.76 8.35 -1.86
CA LYS A 60 19.62 9.10 -3.12
C LYS A 60 18.16 9.46 -3.36
N PHE A 61 17.92 10.70 -3.73
CA PHE A 61 16.61 11.19 -4.13
C PHE A 61 16.78 12.12 -5.34
N GLU A 62 16.07 11.85 -6.42
CA GLU A 62 16.08 12.64 -7.65
C GLU A 62 14.65 13.03 -7.99
N ALA A 63 14.38 14.33 -8.10
CA ALA A 63 13.09 14.86 -8.50
C ALA A 63 13.03 15.05 -10.02
N ASP A 64 11.81 14.99 -10.58
CA ASP A 64 11.53 15.26 -11.99
C ASP A 64 12.35 14.44 -13.01
N VAL A 65 12.75 13.22 -12.64
CA VAL A 65 13.38 12.27 -13.55
C VAL A 65 12.33 11.57 -14.40
N GLU A 66 12.59 11.41 -15.70
CA GLU A 66 11.76 10.61 -16.57
C GLU A 66 11.82 9.13 -16.16
N ILE A 67 10.68 8.58 -15.73
CA ILE A 67 10.55 7.16 -15.39
C ILE A 67 9.76 6.48 -16.51
N PRO A 68 10.34 5.47 -17.20
CA PRO A 68 9.66 4.73 -18.25
C PRO A 68 8.33 4.12 -17.79
N ALA A 69 7.29 4.23 -18.62
CA ALA A 69 5.92 3.83 -18.26
C ALA A 69 5.78 2.34 -17.92
N ASP A 70 6.62 1.48 -18.51
CA ASP A 70 6.69 0.05 -18.23
C ASP A 70 7.07 -0.26 -16.77
N ARG A 71 7.74 0.66 -16.07
CA ARG A 71 8.06 0.49 -14.62
C ARG A 71 6.83 0.59 -13.72
N PHE A 72 5.74 1.15 -14.23
CA PHE A 72 4.46 1.20 -13.53
C PHE A 72 3.50 0.08 -13.99
N ALA A 73 3.92 -0.79 -14.92
CA ALA A 73 3.11 -1.91 -15.34
C ALA A 73 2.89 -2.87 -14.17
N ILE A 74 1.62 -3.20 -13.89
CA ILE A 74 1.28 -4.25 -12.93
C ILE A 74 1.85 -5.55 -13.50
N PRO A 75 2.73 -6.27 -12.78
CA PRO A 75 3.18 -7.59 -13.22
C PRO A 75 1.94 -8.47 -13.33
N MET A 76 1.47 -8.72 -14.55
CA MET A 76 0.41 -9.67 -14.79
C MET A 76 1.02 -11.05 -14.52
N VAL A 77 0.81 -11.57 -13.32
CA VAL A 77 0.83 -13.02 -13.14
C VAL A 77 -0.26 -13.52 -14.07
N LYS A 78 0.11 -14.16 -15.20
CA LYS A 78 -0.86 -14.92 -15.98
C LYS A 78 -1.57 -15.81 -14.97
N ALA A 79 -2.87 -15.61 -14.78
CA ALA A 79 -3.68 -16.52 -14.00
C ALA A 79 -3.38 -17.92 -14.54
N GLN A 80 -2.73 -18.76 -13.73
CA GLN A 80 -2.77 -20.18 -14.02
C GLN A 80 -4.25 -20.53 -13.96
N GLU A 81 -4.81 -20.95 -15.10
CA GLU A 81 -6.11 -21.63 -15.10
C GLU A 81 -5.99 -22.78 -14.12
N ILE A 82 -6.56 -22.59 -12.93
CA ILE A 82 -6.74 -23.68 -11.99
C ILE A 82 -7.81 -24.53 -12.66
N ALA A 83 -7.39 -25.65 -13.27
CA ALA A 83 -8.32 -26.62 -13.85
C ALA A 83 -9.38 -26.94 -12.80
N ALA A 84 -10.66 -26.78 -13.17
CA ALA A 84 -11.76 -27.08 -12.28
C ALA A 84 -11.61 -28.52 -11.76
N PRO A 85 -11.76 -28.76 -10.45
CA PRO A 85 -11.79 -30.13 -9.95
C PRO A 85 -12.96 -30.86 -10.62
N ALA A 86 -12.69 -32.07 -11.13
CA ALA A 86 -13.59 -32.88 -11.96
C ALA A 86 -14.90 -33.34 -11.25
N ASN A 87 -15.25 -32.79 -10.09
CA ASN A 87 -16.42 -33.17 -9.30
C ASN A 87 -17.06 -31.95 -8.61
N ALA A 88 -17.49 -30.95 -9.37
CA ALA A 88 -18.47 -29.99 -8.87
C ALA A 88 -19.88 -30.58 -9.03
N PRO A 89 -20.70 -30.67 -7.97
CA PRO A 89 -22.08 -31.11 -8.09
C PRO A 89 -22.89 -30.07 -8.88
N SER A 90 -23.65 -30.55 -9.87
CA SER A 90 -24.52 -29.74 -10.73
C SER A 90 -25.51 -28.94 -9.88
N ALA A 91 -25.31 -27.62 -9.80
CA ALA A 91 -26.29 -26.72 -9.21
C ALA A 91 -27.41 -26.51 -10.24
N GLY A 92 -28.62 -26.84 -9.79
CA GLY A 92 -29.79 -27.08 -10.62
C GLY A 92 -30.28 -25.89 -11.44
N GLU A 93 -31.03 -26.28 -12.48
CA GLU A 93 -31.87 -25.49 -13.37
C GLU A 93 -32.67 -24.40 -12.65
N GLY A 94 -32.73 -23.23 -13.28
CA GLY A 94 -33.69 -22.19 -12.91
C GLY A 94 -33.61 -20.97 -13.81
N GLY A 95 -34.31 -21.00 -14.94
CA GLY A 95 -34.78 -19.76 -15.57
C GLY A 95 -34.70 -19.71 -17.09
N LYS A 96 -35.73 -20.25 -17.75
CA LYS A 96 -36.32 -19.68 -18.98
C LYS A 96 -37.61 -20.42 -19.29
N GLU A 97 -38.76 -19.82 -18.99
CA GLU A 97 -39.84 -19.68 -19.97
C GLU A 97 -40.92 -18.73 -19.45
N ALA A 98 -41.02 -17.57 -20.06
CA ALA A 98 -42.22 -16.74 -20.04
C ALA A 98 -42.49 -16.33 -21.49
N ALA A 99 -43.27 -17.14 -22.19
CA ALA A 99 -44.04 -16.74 -23.37
C ALA A 99 -44.86 -17.92 -23.92
N ALA A 100 -46.19 -17.89 -23.73
CA ALA A 100 -47.22 -18.07 -24.77
C ALA A 100 -48.53 -18.64 -24.17
N ALA A 101 -49.63 -17.94 -24.46
CA ALA A 101 -51.02 -18.28 -24.15
C ALA A 101 -51.53 -19.45 -25.07
N PRO A 102 -52.79 -19.95 -24.99
CA PRO A 102 -54.06 -19.19 -24.92
C PRO A 102 -54.91 -19.43 -23.67
#